data_AF-A0A544XV26-F1
#
_entry.id   AF-A0A544XV26-F1
#
_cell.length_a   1.000
_cell.length_b   1.000
_cell.length_c   1.000
_cell.angle_alpha   90.00
_cell.angle_beta   90.00
_cell.angle_gamma   90.00
#
_symmetry.space_group_name_H-M   'P 1'
#
loop_
_entity.id
_entity.type
_entity.pdbx_description
1 polymer ?
#
loop_
_entity_poly.entity_id
_entity_poly.type
_entity_poly.pdbx_seq_one_letter_code
_entity_poly.pdbx_strand_id
1 'polypeptide(L)'
;MGALPDDVLYFCRCHREKERVVRRLLPVVSSCLALLLSPAPASAASASPSHGPDTCAKGGTLFCEDFQSLPVGGAASLKWGVDTKHGTLTVERGPRGQKMLHVHTEGNGRAFLKVDDFAPPGNGFYGRLRLRVKAFPTAPDWAHYTLVEATGAGPEIVRPLGGQWVPTLGKDLWGVGADGGPTGDWTNWRESAPSRADVWQCVEWRMDPADNAISLWFDGVPKPDLTVSTRSHGGNDVDFVFPRFDTVKIGWQLYQPNPSPSAYDLWVDDIALSSRRVGCA
;
A
#
# COMPACT_ATOMS: atom_id res chain seq x y z
N MET A 1 -33.56 13.10 54.49
CA MET A 1 -32.29 13.77 54.10
C MET A 1 -31.63 12.85 53.09
N GLY A 2 -31.73 13.00 51.77
CA GLY A 2 -31.76 14.16 50.88
C GLY A 2 -30.80 13.77 49.73
N ALA A 3 -31.32 13.10 48.71
CA ALA A 3 -31.60 13.62 47.36
C ALA A 3 -30.40 13.50 46.40
N LEU A 4 -30.59 12.67 45.37
CA LEU A 4 -29.81 12.63 44.12
C LEU A 4 -30.14 13.87 43.28
N PRO A 5 -29.26 14.33 42.37
CA PRO A 5 -29.66 15.21 41.28
C PRO A 5 -29.85 14.45 39.97
N ASP A 6 -31.01 14.73 39.38
CA ASP A 6 -31.47 14.41 38.03
C ASP A 6 -30.79 15.28 36.95
N ASP A 7 -30.89 14.76 35.71
CA ASP A 7 -31.16 15.46 34.44
C ASP A 7 -30.30 16.63 33.97
N VAL A 8 -29.65 16.43 32.80
CA VAL A 8 -29.57 17.46 31.75
C VAL A 8 -29.74 16.82 30.36
N LEU A 9 -31.00 16.66 29.94
CA LEU A 9 -31.42 16.65 28.54
C LEU A 9 -31.59 18.11 28.10
N TYR A 10 -30.89 18.56 27.05
CA TYR A 10 -31.26 19.80 26.34
C TYR A 10 -31.31 19.61 24.82
N PHE A 11 -32.55 19.49 24.36
CA PHE A 11 -33.19 20.18 23.23
C PHE A 11 -32.42 20.40 21.91
N CYS A 12 -32.84 19.59 20.95
CA CYS A 12 -32.80 19.82 19.51
C CYS A 12 -33.65 21.07 19.14
N ARG A 13 -33.08 22.03 18.40
CA ARG A 13 -33.82 23.20 17.87
C ARG A 13 -33.93 23.08 16.34
N CYS A 14 -35.13 22.72 15.89
CA CYS A 14 -35.57 22.85 14.51
C CYS A 14 -35.77 24.33 14.16
N HIS A 15 -35.19 24.80 13.05
CA HIS A 15 -35.72 25.98 12.35
C HIS A 15 -36.01 25.59 10.90
N ARG A 16 -37.30 25.62 10.58
CA ARG A 16 -37.88 25.41 9.26
C ARG A 16 -38.54 26.74 8.94
N GLU A 17 -38.10 27.43 7.90
CA GLU A 17 -38.88 28.55 7.37
C GLU A 17 -38.93 28.46 5.84
N LYS A 18 -40.16 28.58 5.35
CA LYS A 18 -40.58 28.48 3.96
C LYS A 18 -40.63 29.90 3.41
N GLU A 19 -40.24 30.11 2.16
CA GLU A 19 -40.99 31.02 1.28
C GLU A 19 -41.08 30.45 -0.14
N ARG A 20 -42.33 30.40 -0.63
CA ARG A 20 -42.72 30.15 -2.01
C ARG A 20 -42.91 31.51 -2.68
N VAL A 21 -42.46 31.66 -3.92
CA VAL A 21 -43.19 32.45 -4.93
C VAL A 21 -43.27 31.64 -6.22
N VAL A 22 -44.43 31.76 -6.87
CA VAL A 22 -45.06 30.89 -7.86
C VAL A 22 -45.32 31.69 -9.14
N ARG A 23 -45.58 30.98 -10.27
CA ARG A 23 -46.30 31.39 -11.51
C ARG A 23 -45.42 32.06 -12.61
N ARG A 24 -45.52 31.75 -13.91
CA ARG A 24 -46.58 31.20 -14.79
C ARG A 24 -46.02 30.51 -16.04
N LEU A 25 -46.91 29.79 -16.72
CA LEU A 25 -46.80 28.84 -17.83
C LEU A 25 -46.79 29.44 -19.27
N LEU A 26 -46.07 28.74 -20.17
CA LEU A 26 -46.36 28.32 -21.60
C LEU A 26 -46.54 29.36 -22.75
N PRO A 27 -46.50 28.98 -24.06
CA PRO A 27 -45.79 27.89 -24.78
C PRO A 27 -45.23 28.27 -26.22
N VAL A 28 -44.76 27.23 -26.93
CA VAL A 28 -44.75 26.94 -28.41
C VAL A 28 -43.54 27.24 -29.32
N VAL A 29 -43.26 26.20 -30.15
CA VAL A 29 -42.62 26.06 -31.49
C VAL A 29 -41.13 26.41 -31.66
N SER A 30 -40.29 25.47 -32.08
CA SER A 30 -40.15 25.08 -33.50
C SER A 30 -38.90 24.22 -33.75
N SER A 31 -39.06 23.27 -34.66
CA SER A 31 -38.07 22.30 -35.14
C SER A 31 -36.86 22.95 -35.81
N CYS A 32 -35.67 22.40 -35.57
CA CYS A 32 -34.58 22.38 -36.56
C CYS A 32 -33.76 21.10 -36.39
N LEU A 33 -33.92 20.21 -37.37
CA LEU A 33 -33.09 19.04 -37.61
C LEU A 33 -31.72 19.53 -38.11
N ALA A 34 -30.66 19.30 -37.36
CA ALA A 34 -29.29 19.46 -37.83
C ALA A 34 -28.50 18.18 -37.52
N LEU A 35 -28.32 17.36 -38.55
CA LEU A 35 -27.36 16.27 -38.57
C LEU A 35 -25.94 16.87 -38.51
N LEU A 36 -25.32 16.79 -37.33
CA LEU A 36 -23.88 16.95 -37.18
C LEU A 36 -23.29 15.56 -36.92
N LEU A 37 -22.54 15.05 -37.89
CA LEU A 37 -21.68 13.89 -37.72
C LEU A 37 -20.58 14.25 -36.72
N SER A 38 -20.74 13.82 -35.47
CA SER A 38 -19.64 13.81 -34.50
C SER A 38 -18.68 12.66 -34.85
N PRO A 39 -17.38 12.92 -35.03
CA PRO A 39 -16.39 11.84 -35.11
C PRO A 39 -16.36 11.13 -33.76
N ALA A 40 -16.50 9.80 -33.78
CA ALA A 40 -16.36 8.97 -32.61
C ALA A 40 -14.98 9.24 -31.96
N PRO A 41 -14.89 9.44 -30.63
CA PRO A 41 -13.61 9.38 -29.99
C PRO A 41 -13.08 7.95 -30.19
N ALA A 42 -11.95 7.83 -30.89
CA ALA A 42 -11.20 6.59 -30.92
C ALA A 42 -10.95 6.19 -29.46
N SER A 43 -11.53 5.07 -29.04
CA SER A 43 -11.16 4.42 -27.80
C SER A 43 -9.65 4.26 -27.81
N ALA A 44 -8.95 5.06 -27.00
CA ALA A 44 -7.60 4.76 -26.61
C ALA A 44 -7.68 3.39 -25.94
N ALA A 45 -7.26 2.36 -26.66
CA ALA A 45 -7.04 1.06 -26.08
C ALA A 45 -6.06 1.27 -24.94
N SER A 46 -6.52 1.09 -23.71
CA SER A 46 -5.67 1.00 -22.53
C SER A 46 -4.67 -0.11 -22.80
N ALA A 47 -3.46 0.26 -23.19
CA ALA A 47 -2.36 -0.66 -23.29
C ALA A 47 -2.20 -1.29 -21.91
N SER A 48 -2.58 -2.56 -21.79
CA SER A 48 -2.27 -3.33 -20.60
C SER A 48 -0.76 -3.33 -20.44
N PRO A 49 -0.20 -3.04 -19.25
CA PRO A 49 1.23 -3.15 -19.03
C PRO A 49 1.66 -4.56 -19.43
N SER A 50 2.54 -4.67 -20.42
CA SER A 50 3.07 -5.95 -20.86
C SER A 50 3.84 -6.55 -19.70
N HIS A 51 3.38 -7.68 -19.16
CA HIS A 51 4.10 -8.49 -18.17
C HIS A 51 5.17 -9.31 -18.90
N GLY A 52 6.02 -8.62 -19.65
CA GLY A 52 7.05 -9.23 -20.49
C GLY A 52 8.26 -9.67 -19.66
N PRO A 53 8.99 -10.72 -20.10
CA PRO A 53 10.18 -11.27 -19.43
C PRO A 53 11.35 -10.28 -19.26
N ASP A 54 11.23 -9.05 -19.76
CA ASP A 54 12.25 -7.99 -19.70
C ASP A 54 12.23 -7.19 -18.38
N THR A 55 11.29 -7.45 -17.45
CA THR A 55 11.21 -6.71 -16.19
C THR A 55 12.40 -6.98 -15.26
N CYS A 56 12.92 -8.22 -15.26
CA CYS A 56 14.09 -8.63 -14.46
C CYS A 56 15.45 -8.39 -15.15
N ALA A 57 15.48 -8.13 -16.46
CA ALA A 57 16.71 -8.07 -17.25
C ALA A 57 17.39 -6.68 -17.27
N LYS A 58 16.87 -5.71 -16.51
CA LYS A 58 17.41 -4.34 -16.47
C LYS A 58 18.76 -4.27 -15.74
N GLY A 59 19.65 -3.39 -16.19
CA GLY A 59 20.93 -3.15 -15.53
C GLY A 59 20.76 -2.57 -14.11
N GLY A 60 21.49 -3.12 -13.15
CA GLY A 60 21.46 -2.68 -11.75
C GLY A 60 20.56 -3.49 -10.83
N THR A 61 19.87 -4.51 -11.34
CA THR A 61 19.08 -5.48 -10.55
C THR A 61 19.96 -6.20 -9.53
N LEU A 62 19.52 -6.16 -8.27
CA LEU A 62 20.11 -6.84 -7.13
C LEU A 62 19.33 -8.11 -6.77
N PHE A 63 18.01 -8.09 -6.95
CA PHE A 63 17.11 -9.23 -6.78
C PHE A 63 15.93 -9.10 -7.75
N CYS A 64 15.44 -10.21 -8.29
CA CYS A 64 14.19 -10.21 -9.07
C CYS A 64 13.45 -11.54 -8.96
N GLU A 65 12.13 -11.46 -8.87
CA GLU A 65 11.22 -12.60 -8.88
C GLU A 65 9.90 -12.23 -9.59
N ASP A 66 9.60 -12.97 -10.66
CA ASP A 66 8.37 -12.86 -11.45
C ASP A 66 7.47 -14.10 -11.30
N PHE A 67 7.89 -15.08 -10.50
CA PHE A 67 7.23 -16.35 -10.21
C PHE A 67 7.01 -17.28 -11.41
N GLN A 68 7.40 -16.90 -12.64
CA GLN A 68 7.09 -17.67 -13.84
C GLN A 68 7.84 -19.01 -13.87
N SER A 69 9.04 -19.04 -13.27
CA SER A 69 9.87 -20.23 -13.17
C SER A 69 9.42 -21.23 -12.10
N LEU A 70 8.58 -20.81 -11.15
CA LEU A 70 8.19 -21.64 -10.00
C LEU A 70 6.99 -22.55 -10.32
N PRO A 71 6.88 -23.73 -9.69
CA PRO A 71 5.69 -24.58 -9.83
C PRO A 71 4.48 -23.95 -9.12
N VAL A 72 3.28 -24.17 -9.67
CA VAL A 72 2.02 -23.78 -8.99
C VAL A 72 1.89 -24.57 -7.68
N GLY A 73 1.39 -23.91 -6.64
CA GLY A 73 1.24 -24.44 -5.28
C GLY A 73 2.49 -24.34 -4.42
N GLY A 74 3.69 -24.21 -5.01
CA GLY A 74 4.95 -24.13 -4.29
C GLY A 74 5.58 -22.74 -4.35
N ALA A 75 5.84 -22.15 -3.19
CA ALA A 75 6.59 -20.89 -3.04
C ALA A 75 8.02 -21.19 -2.55
N ALA A 76 8.75 -22.07 -3.26
CA ALA A 76 10.10 -22.48 -2.88
C ALA A 76 11.11 -22.04 -3.94
N SER A 77 12.17 -21.36 -3.51
CA SER A 77 13.28 -20.90 -4.35
C SER A 77 14.59 -21.01 -3.56
N LEU A 78 15.71 -21.10 -4.27
CA LEU A 78 17.04 -20.97 -3.66
C LEU A 78 17.46 -19.50 -3.48
N LYS A 79 16.71 -18.56 -4.07
CA LYS A 79 17.04 -17.13 -4.08
C LYS A 79 16.43 -16.35 -2.91
N TRP A 80 15.50 -16.96 -2.19
CA TRP A 80 14.75 -16.32 -1.11
C TRP A 80 14.10 -17.38 -0.22
N GLY A 81 13.90 -17.04 1.05
CA GLY A 81 13.24 -17.87 2.05
C GLY A 81 11.81 -17.41 2.38
N VAL A 82 11.20 -18.06 3.35
CA VAL A 82 9.83 -17.79 3.81
C VAL A 82 9.83 -17.48 5.31
N ASP A 83 9.15 -16.40 5.72
CA ASP A 83 8.89 -16.04 7.12
C ASP A 83 7.38 -15.98 7.37
N THR A 84 6.84 -16.98 8.08
CA THR A 84 5.39 -17.12 8.28
C THR A 84 5.04 -17.40 9.74
N LYS A 85 3.91 -16.82 10.17
CA LYS A 85 3.18 -17.18 11.38
C LYS A 85 1.69 -17.02 11.09
N HIS A 86 0.92 -18.11 11.16
CA HIS A 86 -0.49 -18.12 10.74
C HIS A 86 -0.70 -17.59 9.31
N GLY A 87 0.17 -17.99 8.39
CA GLY A 87 0.07 -17.59 7.00
C GLY A 87 0.81 -18.52 6.06
N THR A 88 0.54 -18.36 4.77
CA THR A 88 1.08 -19.19 3.69
C THR A 88 1.46 -18.34 2.49
N LEU A 89 2.42 -18.86 1.72
CA LEU A 89 2.81 -18.33 0.42
C LEU A 89 2.60 -19.44 -0.60
N THR A 90 1.91 -19.15 -1.69
CA THR A 90 1.64 -20.11 -2.76
C THR A 90 1.76 -19.42 -4.11
N VAL A 91 2.35 -20.10 -5.09
CA VAL A 91 2.34 -19.59 -6.47
C VAL A 91 1.05 -20.06 -7.14
N GLU A 92 0.28 -19.15 -7.72
CA GLU A 92 -0.97 -19.47 -8.42
C GLU A 92 -0.98 -18.88 -9.83
N ARG A 93 -1.95 -19.30 -10.65
CA ARG A 93 -2.16 -18.74 -11.98
C ARG A 93 -3.20 -17.63 -11.92
N GLY A 94 -2.83 -16.45 -12.41
CA GLY A 94 -3.76 -15.36 -12.63
C GLY A 94 -4.66 -15.56 -13.84
N PRO A 95 -5.61 -14.63 -14.07
CA PRO A 95 -6.64 -14.76 -15.10
C PRO A 95 -6.11 -14.88 -16.54
N ARG A 96 -4.89 -14.41 -16.81
CA ARG A 96 -4.24 -14.51 -18.13
C ARG A 96 -3.18 -15.61 -18.19
N GLY A 97 -3.17 -16.52 -17.20
CA GLY A 97 -2.27 -17.66 -17.12
C GLY A 97 -0.87 -17.36 -16.57
N GLN A 98 -0.54 -16.09 -16.32
CA GLN A 98 0.70 -15.68 -15.65
C GLN A 98 0.72 -16.21 -14.22
N LYS A 99 1.90 -16.59 -13.72
CA LYS A 99 2.06 -16.96 -12.31
C LYS A 99 2.24 -15.73 -11.44
N MET A 100 1.79 -15.80 -10.20
CA MET A 100 1.97 -14.75 -9.20
C MET A 100 2.00 -15.39 -7.82
N LEU A 101 2.56 -14.68 -6.85
CA LEU A 101 2.55 -15.09 -5.46
C LEU A 101 1.23 -14.69 -4.83
N HIS A 102 0.51 -15.66 -4.29
CA HIS A 102 -0.59 -15.45 -3.37
C HIS A 102 -0.08 -15.61 -1.94
N VAL A 103 -0.30 -14.58 -1.13
CA VAL A 103 0.00 -14.54 0.29
C VAL A 103 -1.31 -14.54 1.05
N HIS A 104 -1.44 -15.43 2.02
CA HIS A 104 -2.62 -15.56 2.85
C HIS A 104 -2.23 -15.55 4.33
N THR A 105 -2.98 -14.84 5.17
CA THR A 105 -2.78 -14.83 6.63
C THR A 105 -4.11 -14.87 7.38
N GLU A 106 -4.10 -15.48 8.55
CA GLU A 106 -5.22 -15.56 9.50
C GLU A 106 -4.93 -14.70 10.74
N GLY A 107 -5.94 -14.00 11.26
CA GLY A 107 -5.83 -13.12 12.42
C GLY A 107 -4.76 -12.04 12.24
N ASN A 108 -3.89 -11.88 13.25
CA ASN A 108 -2.70 -11.02 13.19
C ASN A 108 -1.46 -11.76 12.69
N GLY A 109 -1.66 -12.63 11.71
CA GLY A 109 -0.62 -13.43 11.10
C GLY A 109 0.39 -12.59 10.30
N ARG A 110 1.46 -13.27 9.89
CA ARG A 110 2.42 -12.77 8.91
C ARG A 110 2.81 -13.84 7.91
N ALA A 111 3.14 -13.40 6.70
CA ALA A 111 3.64 -14.23 5.63
C ALA A 111 4.47 -13.37 4.68
N PHE A 112 5.77 -13.62 4.63
CA PHE A 112 6.73 -12.89 3.80
C PHE A 112 7.58 -13.83 2.95
N LEU A 113 7.84 -13.40 1.72
CA LEU A 113 9.05 -13.77 0.99
C LEU A 113 10.21 -12.98 1.61
N LYS A 114 11.32 -13.64 1.91
CA LYS A 114 12.48 -13.06 2.58
C LYS A 114 13.73 -13.20 1.72
N VAL A 115 14.31 -12.08 1.33
CA VAL A 115 15.62 -12.00 0.66
C VAL A 115 16.67 -11.75 1.73
N ASP A 116 17.46 -12.77 2.03
CA ASP A 116 18.60 -12.70 2.94
C ASP A 116 19.89 -12.37 2.18
N ASP A 117 20.96 -12.04 2.91
CA ASP A 117 22.28 -11.67 2.38
C ASP A 117 22.22 -10.50 1.37
N PHE A 118 21.20 -9.65 1.48
CA PHE A 118 20.96 -8.53 0.59
C PHE A 118 21.89 -7.37 0.89
N ALA A 119 22.93 -7.15 0.08
CA ALA A 119 23.89 -6.07 0.28
C ALA A 119 23.80 -4.99 -0.81
N PRO A 120 22.90 -3.98 -0.67
CA PRO A 120 22.78 -2.93 -1.67
C PRO A 120 24.02 -2.02 -1.67
N PRO A 121 24.58 -1.68 -2.86
CA PRO A 121 25.74 -0.79 -2.95
C PRO A 121 25.50 0.54 -2.24
N GLY A 122 26.43 0.95 -1.38
CA GLY A 122 26.31 2.19 -0.61
C GLY A 122 25.13 2.21 0.38
N ASN A 123 24.53 1.06 0.70
CA ASN A 123 23.34 0.92 1.55
C ASN A 123 22.05 1.55 0.96
N GLY A 124 22.05 1.86 -0.33
CA GLY A 124 20.92 2.48 -1.02
C GLY A 124 20.37 1.62 -2.15
N PHE A 125 19.05 1.57 -2.29
CA PHE A 125 18.39 0.78 -3.32
C PHE A 125 16.99 1.29 -3.65
N TYR A 126 16.48 0.85 -4.79
CA TYR A 126 15.09 0.92 -5.18
C TYR A 126 14.46 -0.45 -5.02
N GLY A 127 13.19 -0.48 -4.65
CA GLY A 127 12.37 -1.68 -4.77
C GLY A 127 11.11 -1.38 -5.57
N ARG A 128 10.60 -2.40 -6.27
CA ARG A 128 9.36 -2.34 -7.03
C ARG A 128 8.63 -3.67 -6.89
N LEU A 129 7.32 -3.61 -6.71
CA LEU A 129 6.43 -4.77 -6.83
C LEU A 129 5.10 -4.37 -7.48
N ARG A 130 4.42 -5.34 -8.10
CA ARG A 130 3.00 -5.24 -8.39
C ARG A 130 2.24 -5.88 -7.24
N LEU A 131 1.20 -5.21 -6.77
CA LEU A 131 0.44 -5.61 -5.59
C LEU A 131 -1.05 -5.50 -5.86
N ARG A 132 -1.80 -6.47 -5.34
CA ARG A 132 -3.23 -6.34 -5.10
C ARG A 132 -3.54 -6.88 -3.71
N VAL A 133 -4.05 -6.04 -2.81
CA VAL A 133 -4.53 -6.46 -1.50
C VAL A 133 -6.04 -6.60 -1.56
N LYS A 134 -6.60 -7.76 -1.19
CA LYS A 134 -8.04 -8.03 -1.32
C LYS A 134 -8.88 -7.13 -0.41
N ALA A 135 -8.44 -6.94 0.83
CA ALA A 135 -9.09 -6.11 1.83
C ALA A 135 -8.06 -5.63 2.87
N PHE A 136 -8.32 -4.49 3.50
CA PHE A 136 -7.51 -3.91 4.56
C PHE A 136 -8.26 -3.99 5.91
N PRO A 137 -7.56 -3.91 7.05
CA PRO A 137 -8.21 -3.97 8.37
C PRO A 137 -9.16 -2.79 8.60
N THR A 138 -10.36 -3.07 9.08
CA THR A 138 -11.30 -2.06 9.61
C THR A 138 -11.47 -2.18 11.12
N ALA A 139 -10.77 -3.13 11.74
CA ALA A 139 -10.69 -3.32 13.18
C ALA A 139 -9.42 -4.10 13.55
N PRO A 140 -8.88 -3.94 14.77
CA PRO A 140 -9.29 -2.92 15.75
C PRO A 140 -8.90 -1.51 15.30
N ASP A 141 -9.33 -0.50 16.05
CA ASP A 141 -8.90 0.89 15.84
C ASP A 141 -7.37 0.97 15.79
N TRP A 142 -6.85 1.73 14.80
CA TRP A 142 -5.41 1.91 14.60
C TRP A 142 -4.65 0.64 14.21
N ALA A 143 -5.33 -0.37 13.67
CA ALA A 143 -4.70 -1.58 13.12
C ALA A 143 -3.61 -1.23 12.10
N HIS A 144 -2.39 -1.70 12.36
CA HIS A 144 -1.19 -1.46 11.57
C HIS A 144 -0.86 -2.71 10.77
N TYR A 145 -0.61 -2.52 9.48
CA TYR A 145 -0.16 -3.57 8.57
C TYR A 145 1.14 -3.19 7.84
N THR A 146 1.96 -4.19 7.54
CA THR A 146 3.26 -4.05 6.85
C THR A 146 3.28 -4.93 5.62
N LEU A 147 3.79 -4.39 4.50
CA LEU A 147 3.96 -5.15 3.26
C LEU A 147 5.43 -5.33 2.88
N VAL A 148 6.26 -4.34 3.21
CA VAL A 148 7.70 -4.39 2.98
C VAL A 148 8.42 -4.04 4.27
N GLU A 149 9.41 -4.84 4.61
CA GLU A 149 10.31 -4.63 5.74
C GLU A 149 11.76 -4.75 5.23
N ALA A 150 12.64 -3.84 5.66
CA ALA A 150 14.06 -3.86 5.37
C ALA A 150 14.82 -3.71 6.69
N THR A 151 15.73 -4.64 6.97
CA THR A 151 16.47 -4.69 8.23
C THR A 151 17.92 -5.14 8.01
N GLY A 152 18.70 -5.14 9.07
CA GLY A 152 20.06 -5.66 9.11
C GLY A 152 20.83 -5.11 10.31
N ALA A 153 22.13 -4.90 10.14
CA ALA A 153 22.99 -4.40 11.22
C ALA A 153 22.64 -2.93 11.56
N GLY A 154 21.90 -2.74 12.64
CA GLY A 154 21.45 -1.46 13.16
C GLY A 154 20.21 -1.66 14.04
N PRO A 155 19.75 -0.62 14.74
CA PRO A 155 18.64 -0.77 15.66
C PRO A 155 17.26 -0.71 14.99
N GLU A 156 17.14 -0.03 13.83
CA GLU A 156 15.87 0.18 13.15
C GLU A 156 15.50 -1.01 12.25
N ILE A 157 14.21 -1.39 12.31
CA ILE A 157 13.55 -2.22 11.30
C ILE A 157 12.67 -1.28 10.47
N VAL A 158 13.02 -1.13 9.20
CA VAL A 158 12.44 -0.08 8.35
C VAL A 158 11.30 -0.64 7.51
N ARG A 159 10.17 0.09 7.43
CA ARG A 159 8.97 -0.33 6.71
C ARG A 159 8.63 0.67 5.63
N PRO A 160 9.25 0.56 4.44
CA PRO A 160 9.01 1.50 3.36
C PRO A 160 7.60 1.39 2.78
N LEU A 161 6.88 0.29 3.01
CA LEU A 161 5.50 0.13 2.59
C LEU A 161 4.69 -0.60 3.66
N GLY A 162 3.75 0.12 4.26
CA GLY A 162 2.76 -0.37 5.20
C GLY A 162 1.59 0.61 5.27
N GLY A 163 0.85 0.58 6.36
CA GLY A 163 -0.20 1.55 6.59
C GLY A 163 -1.03 1.24 7.83
N GLN A 164 -2.06 2.05 8.03
CA GLN A 164 -2.87 1.99 9.23
C GLN A 164 -4.34 2.26 8.94
N TRP A 165 -5.20 1.51 9.63
CA TRP A 165 -6.62 1.82 9.75
C TRP A 165 -6.81 3.06 10.61
N VAL A 166 -7.37 4.12 10.05
CA VAL A 166 -7.62 5.39 10.76
C VAL A 166 -9.12 5.51 11.05
N PRO A 167 -9.59 5.14 12.27
CA PRO A 167 -11.01 5.03 12.57
C PRO A 167 -11.75 6.37 12.52
N THR A 168 -11.06 7.47 12.84
CA THR A 168 -11.62 8.83 12.76
C THR A 168 -11.93 9.27 11.33
N LEU A 169 -11.29 8.65 10.34
CA LEU A 169 -11.50 8.91 8.92
C LEU A 169 -12.28 7.79 8.21
N GLY A 170 -12.45 6.64 8.88
CA GLY A 170 -13.06 5.44 8.33
C GLY A 170 -12.32 4.90 7.10
N LYS A 171 -10.98 4.99 7.09
CA LYS A 171 -10.14 4.60 5.94
C LYS A 171 -8.82 4.00 6.36
N ASP A 172 -8.31 3.09 5.54
CA ASP A 172 -6.92 2.67 5.53
C ASP A 172 -6.07 3.64 4.73
N LEU A 173 -4.92 4.03 5.30
CA LEU A 173 -3.99 4.96 4.68
C LEU A 173 -2.61 4.32 4.58
N TRP A 174 -1.97 4.47 3.41
CA TRP A 174 -0.57 4.09 3.24
C TRP A 174 0.32 4.93 4.15
N GLY A 175 1.39 4.31 4.65
CA GLY A 175 2.38 4.96 5.50
C GLY A 175 3.73 4.30 5.40
N VAL A 176 4.76 5.10 5.69
CA VAL A 176 6.12 4.62 5.98
C VAL A 176 6.27 4.51 7.48
N GLY A 177 7.00 3.52 7.95
CA GLY A 177 7.25 3.35 9.38
C GLY A 177 8.62 2.79 9.69
N ALA A 178 8.90 2.70 10.98
CA ALA A 178 9.98 1.90 11.53
C ALA A 178 9.60 1.41 12.93
N ASP A 179 10.29 0.38 13.41
CA ASP A 179 10.28 -0.01 14.82
C ASP A 179 11.61 -0.61 15.27
N GLY A 180 11.64 -1.08 16.52
CA GLY A 180 12.81 -1.73 17.12
C GLY A 180 13.91 -0.76 17.56
N GLY A 181 14.00 0.40 16.92
CA GLY A 181 15.02 1.41 17.17
C GLY A 181 14.58 2.60 18.03
N PRO A 182 15.49 3.58 18.21
CA PRO A 182 15.27 4.76 19.05
C PRO A 182 14.09 5.63 18.60
N THR A 183 13.74 5.61 17.30
CA THR A 183 12.60 6.38 16.79
C THR A 183 11.25 5.87 17.29
N GLY A 184 11.21 4.69 17.93
CA GLY A 184 10.00 4.06 18.45
C GLY A 184 9.24 3.29 17.38
N ASP A 185 8.06 2.77 17.73
CA ASP A 185 7.12 2.18 16.78
C ASP A 185 6.23 3.29 16.21
N TRP A 186 6.39 3.58 14.92
CA TRP A 186 5.64 4.64 14.27
C TRP A 186 5.25 4.28 12.83
N THR A 187 4.16 4.90 12.38
CA THR A 187 3.68 4.85 11.00
C THR A 187 3.24 6.24 10.59
N ASN A 188 3.96 6.86 9.67
CA ASN A 188 3.66 8.17 9.13
C ASN A 188 2.71 8.06 7.95
N TRP A 189 1.47 7.69 8.23
CA TRP A 189 0.41 7.63 7.23
C TRP A 189 -0.02 9.04 6.78
N ARG A 190 -0.61 9.14 5.59
CA ARG A 190 -1.09 10.42 5.02
C ARG A 190 -2.49 10.29 4.45
N GLU A 191 -3.34 11.26 4.76
CA GLU A 191 -4.70 11.34 4.20
C GLU A 191 -4.70 11.44 2.67
N SER A 192 -3.64 12.01 2.08
CA SER A 192 -3.44 12.11 0.62
C SER A 192 -3.08 10.77 -0.05
N ALA A 193 -2.88 9.70 0.71
CA ALA A 193 -2.50 8.38 0.23
C ALA A 193 -3.42 7.26 0.75
N PRO A 194 -4.70 7.23 0.34
CA PRO A 194 -5.61 6.16 0.73
C PRO A 194 -5.19 4.81 0.13
N SER A 195 -5.30 3.77 0.94
CA SER A 195 -5.15 2.38 0.51
C SER A 195 -6.36 1.94 -0.29
N ARG A 196 -6.13 1.20 -1.37
CA ARG A 196 -7.20 0.77 -2.29
C ARG A 196 -7.23 -0.75 -2.37
N ALA A 197 -8.31 -1.33 -1.86
CA ALA A 197 -8.54 -2.77 -1.91
C ALA A 197 -8.89 -3.23 -3.33
N ASP A 198 -8.54 -4.49 -3.62
CA ASP A 198 -8.82 -5.27 -4.84
C ASP A 198 -8.47 -4.56 -6.16
N VAL A 199 -7.41 -3.76 -6.15
CA VAL A 199 -6.83 -3.18 -7.36
C VAL A 199 -5.37 -3.55 -7.49
N TRP A 200 -4.95 -3.88 -8.71
CA TRP A 200 -3.53 -4.01 -9.02
C TRP A 200 -2.89 -2.63 -9.08
N GLN A 201 -1.80 -2.46 -8.35
CA GLN A 201 -1.00 -1.24 -8.34
C GLN A 201 0.48 -1.62 -8.47
N CYS A 202 1.24 -0.82 -9.20
CA CYS A 202 2.68 -0.88 -9.15
C CYS A 202 3.17 0.05 -8.05
N VAL A 203 3.85 -0.49 -7.04
CA VAL A 203 4.46 0.30 -5.97
C VAL A 203 5.96 0.26 -6.16
N GLU A 204 6.59 1.42 -6.22
CA GLU A 204 8.04 1.57 -6.23
C GLU A 204 8.45 2.43 -5.05
N TRP A 205 9.58 2.09 -4.42
CA TRP A 205 10.18 2.88 -3.34
C TRP A 205 11.67 3.05 -3.56
N ARG A 206 12.24 4.07 -2.93
CA ARG A 206 13.69 4.34 -2.88
C ARG A 206 14.11 4.48 -1.43
N MET A 207 15.16 3.75 -1.07
CA MET A 207 15.93 3.92 0.16
C MET A 207 17.18 4.74 -0.20
N ASP A 208 17.20 6.01 0.20
CA ASP A 208 18.31 6.93 -0.07
C ASP A 208 19.18 7.12 1.19
N PRO A 209 20.39 6.55 1.23
CA PRO A 209 21.24 6.59 2.41
C PRO A 209 21.86 7.97 2.67
N ALA A 210 21.74 8.92 1.72
CA ALA A 210 22.28 10.27 1.91
C ALA A 210 21.60 11.06 3.04
N ASP A 211 20.32 10.78 3.30
CA ASP A 211 19.52 11.40 4.37
C ASP A 211 18.50 10.43 5.01
N ASN A 212 18.84 9.13 5.03
CA ASN A 212 17.93 8.06 5.51
C ASN A 212 16.51 8.18 4.93
N ALA A 213 16.43 8.61 3.67
CA ALA A 213 15.18 9.08 3.10
C ALA A 213 14.46 7.95 2.37
N ILE A 214 13.15 7.87 2.56
CA ILE A 214 12.29 6.92 1.87
C ILE A 214 11.36 7.70 0.97
N SER A 215 11.33 7.37 -0.31
CA SER A 215 10.40 7.97 -1.29
C SER A 215 9.56 6.89 -1.94
N LEU A 216 8.30 7.20 -2.22
CA LEU A 216 7.34 6.25 -2.82
C LEU A 216 6.72 6.78 -4.12
N TRP A 217 6.40 5.83 -5.00
CA TRP A 217 5.61 6.03 -6.20
C TRP A 217 4.52 4.95 -6.26
N PHE A 218 3.31 5.36 -6.63
CA PHE A 218 2.22 4.45 -6.97
C PHE A 218 1.86 4.65 -8.43
N ASP A 219 1.90 3.58 -9.22
CA ASP A 219 1.67 3.58 -10.67
C ASP A 219 2.54 4.63 -11.39
N GLY A 220 3.78 4.77 -10.92
CA GLY A 220 4.76 5.74 -11.43
C GLY A 220 4.58 7.17 -10.94
N VAL A 221 3.50 7.48 -10.22
CA VAL A 221 3.21 8.82 -9.68
C VAL A 221 3.84 9.00 -8.29
N PRO A 222 4.70 10.02 -8.09
CA PRO A 222 5.36 10.26 -6.80
C PRO A 222 4.36 10.62 -5.70
N LYS A 223 4.67 10.21 -4.46
CA LYS A 223 3.94 10.56 -3.24
C LYS A 223 4.85 11.31 -2.26
N PRO A 224 5.15 12.60 -2.52
CA PRO A 224 6.09 13.37 -1.68
C PRO A 224 5.61 13.49 -0.23
N ASP A 225 4.30 13.48 0.02
CA ASP A 225 3.77 13.55 1.39
C ASP A 225 4.13 12.31 2.22
N LEU A 226 4.33 11.15 1.58
CA LEU A 226 4.76 9.91 2.26
C LEU A 226 6.27 9.84 2.46
N THR A 227 7.03 10.81 1.93
CA THR A 227 8.48 10.81 2.10
C THR A 227 8.85 11.09 3.55
N VAL A 228 9.82 10.33 4.05
CA VAL A 228 10.46 10.56 5.35
C VAL A 228 11.97 10.74 5.16
N SER A 229 12.63 11.33 6.15
CA SER A 229 14.09 11.48 6.22
C SER A 229 14.59 11.47 7.66
N THR A 230 15.92 11.58 7.85
CA THR A 230 16.59 11.55 9.16
C THR A 230 15.90 12.38 10.24
N ARG A 231 15.46 13.60 9.90
CA ARG A 231 14.85 14.57 10.84
C ARG A 231 13.36 14.81 10.58
N SER A 232 12.75 14.09 9.63
CA SER A 232 11.34 14.26 9.27
C SER A 232 10.73 12.89 9.01
N HIS A 233 10.34 12.20 10.08
CA HIS A 233 9.80 10.83 9.98
C HIS A 233 8.46 10.66 10.68
N GLY A 234 8.29 11.14 11.92
CA GLY A 234 7.03 11.00 12.67
C GLY A 234 7.11 10.05 13.86
N GLY A 235 8.30 9.55 14.16
CA GLY A 235 8.63 8.89 15.42
C GLY A 235 9.08 9.90 16.49
N ASN A 236 9.78 9.40 17.51
CA ASN A 236 10.38 10.21 18.58
C ASN A 236 11.37 11.26 18.04
N ASP A 237 11.65 12.33 18.80
CA ASP A 237 12.60 13.39 18.43
C ASP A 237 14.08 12.93 18.57
N VAL A 238 14.44 11.96 17.74
CA VAL A 238 15.79 11.41 17.55
C VAL A 238 15.99 11.12 16.06
N ASP A 239 17.23 11.00 15.62
CA ASP A 239 17.50 10.75 14.19
C ASP A 239 16.98 9.37 13.77
N PHE A 240 16.22 9.34 12.68
CA PHE A 240 15.92 8.11 11.96
C PHE A 240 17.13 7.69 11.12
N VAL A 241 17.67 6.51 11.40
CA VAL A 241 18.88 6.00 10.75
C VAL A 241 18.63 4.62 10.17
N PHE A 242 18.93 4.44 8.89
CA PHE A 242 18.85 3.12 8.27
C PHE A 242 19.82 2.14 8.94
N PRO A 243 19.41 0.89 9.17
CA PRO A 243 20.39 -0.17 9.42
C PRO A 243 21.25 -0.34 8.17
N ARG A 244 22.39 -1.00 8.32
CA ARG A 244 23.06 -1.60 7.16
C ARG A 244 22.20 -2.77 6.70
N PHE A 245 21.50 -2.58 5.60
CA PHE A 245 20.55 -3.57 5.10
C PHE A 245 21.27 -4.88 4.74
N ASP A 246 20.72 -5.99 5.22
CA ASP A 246 21.08 -7.35 4.85
C ASP A 246 19.85 -8.21 4.52
N THR A 247 18.65 -7.71 4.81
CA THR A 247 17.41 -8.45 4.67
C THR A 247 16.30 -7.55 4.13
N VAL A 248 15.54 -8.05 3.14
CA VAL A 248 14.29 -7.44 2.68
C VAL A 248 13.18 -8.48 2.67
N LYS A 249 12.04 -8.17 3.28
CA LYS A 249 10.84 -9.00 3.30
C LYS A 249 9.71 -8.34 2.54
N ILE A 250 8.96 -9.13 1.77
CA ILE A 250 7.83 -8.67 0.95
C ILE A 250 6.65 -9.63 1.13
N GLY A 251 5.49 -9.11 1.52
CA GLY A 251 4.34 -9.93 1.88
C GLY A 251 3.33 -9.17 2.75
N TRP A 252 2.94 -9.75 3.88
CA TRP A 252 1.97 -9.16 4.80
C TRP A 252 2.28 -9.48 6.25
N GLN A 253 2.03 -8.51 7.13
CA GLN A 253 1.88 -8.70 8.56
C GLN A 253 0.84 -7.74 9.10
N LEU A 254 -0.02 -8.21 9.98
CA LEU A 254 -0.88 -7.38 10.82
C LEU A 254 -0.43 -7.53 12.28
N TYR A 255 -0.37 -6.44 13.04
CA TYR A 255 0.12 -6.49 14.42
C TYR A 255 -0.98 -6.79 15.44
N GLN A 256 -2.11 -6.10 15.33
CA GLN A 256 -3.16 -6.11 16.34
C GLN A 256 -4.04 -7.37 16.22
N PRO A 257 -4.37 -8.03 17.35
CA PRO A 257 -5.22 -9.22 17.36
C PRO A 257 -6.70 -8.90 17.08
N ASN A 258 -7.48 -9.95 16.81
CA ASN A 258 -8.92 -9.91 16.56
C ASN A 258 -9.36 -8.94 15.45
N PRO A 259 -8.72 -8.99 14.27
CA PRO A 259 -9.02 -8.02 13.24
C PRO A 259 -10.32 -8.31 12.49
N SER A 260 -10.83 -7.28 11.83
CA SER A 260 -11.86 -7.41 10.80
C SER A 260 -11.29 -6.87 9.49
N PRO A 261 -11.26 -7.65 8.39
CA PRO A 261 -11.59 -9.08 8.31
C PRO A 261 -10.64 -9.96 9.15
N SER A 262 -11.06 -11.21 9.40
CA SER A 262 -10.27 -12.17 10.18
C SER A 262 -9.11 -12.81 9.40
N ALA A 263 -9.05 -12.57 8.09
CA ALA A 263 -8.01 -13.09 7.20
C ALA A 263 -7.70 -12.08 6.10
N TYR A 264 -6.49 -12.15 5.56
CA TYR A 264 -5.99 -11.26 4.51
C TYR A 264 -5.38 -12.07 3.37
N ASP A 265 -5.80 -11.73 2.16
CA ASP A 265 -5.26 -12.24 0.91
C ASP A 265 -4.63 -11.09 0.13
N LEU A 266 -3.43 -11.31 -0.41
CA LEU A 266 -2.82 -10.41 -1.36
C LEU A 266 -2.07 -11.17 -2.44
N TRP A 267 -1.95 -10.52 -3.58
CA TRP A 267 -1.21 -11.02 -4.73
C TRP A 267 -0.05 -10.10 -5.03
N VAL A 268 1.12 -10.71 -5.21
CA VAL A 268 2.38 -10.03 -5.49
C VAL A 268 2.97 -10.59 -6.76
N ASP A 269 3.47 -9.71 -7.63
CA ASP A 269 4.13 -10.08 -8.87
C ASP A 269 5.25 -9.07 -9.20
N ASP A 270 6.13 -9.42 -10.13
CA ASP A 270 7.15 -8.52 -10.69
C ASP A 270 8.03 -7.82 -9.64
N ILE A 271 8.50 -8.56 -8.62
CA ILE A 271 9.37 -8.03 -7.57
C ILE A 271 10.75 -7.73 -8.15
N ALA A 272 11.25 -6.52 -7.92
CA ALA A 272 12.62 -6.14 -8.23
C ALA A 272 13.23 -5.30 -7.11
N LEU A 273 14.46 -5.61 -6.70
CA LEU A 273 15.33 -4.74 -5.92
C LEU A 273 16.50 -4.32 -6.81
N SER A 274 16.89 -3.05 -6.80
CA SER A 274 17.80 -2.50 -7.80
C SER A 274 18.61 -1.33 -7.26
N SER A 275 19.82 -1.14 -7.78
CA SER A 275 20.64 0.06 -7.55
C SER A 275 20.15 1.29 -8.33
N ARG A 276 19.17 1.12 -9.21
CA ARG A 276 18.58 2.16 -10.07
C ARG A 276 17.06 2.07 -10.09
N ARG A 277 16.40 3.19 -10.37
CA ARG A 277 14.93 3.23 -10.52
C ARG A 277 14.47 2.21 -11.56
N VAL A 278 13.45 1.42 -11.21
CA VAL A 278 12.89 0.33 -12.02
C VAL A 278 11.76 0.83 -12.91
N GLY A 279 10.89 1.66 -12.33
CA GLY A 279 9.68 2.21 -12.94
C GLY A 279 8.48 1.25 -12.95
N CYS A 280 7.33 1.83 -13.31
CA CYS A 280 6.02 1.14 -13.39
C CYS A 280 5.47 0.98 -14.81
N ALA A 281 6.24 1.40 -15.83
CA ALA A 281 5.90 1.22 -17.24
C ALA A 281 6.13 -0.23 -17.68
#